data_AF-X0YWF7-F1
#
_entry.id   AF-X0YWF7-F1
#
_cell.length_a   1.000
_cell.length_b   1.000
_cell.length_c   1.000
_cell.angle_alpha   90.00
_cell.angle_beta   90.00
_cell.angle_gamma   90.00
#
_symmetry.space_group_name_H-M   'P 1'
#
loop_
_entity.id
_entity.type
_entity.pdbx_description
1 polymer ?
#
loop_
_entity_poly.entity_id
_entity_poly.type
_entity_poly.pdbx_seq_one_letter_code
_entity_poly.pdbx_strand_id
1 'polypeptide(L)'
;LLQFLEPNSIVNVSKNTGILLNTVSIIVYKKDRDSCLLNQSLIELVEVKDKSNLYKITEKGIKHLQTIYDSYQQKQEQQEKIAYEHLETKQVIEKFKTFFEDRLELLSKINDENKFIIIDFKDIIFHSPELGEQLLDSPDETIKKAELGLESLSEEYKDIQIRILNIPKTEKYSIGEIRHKNIGKLIKVVGSVVSLSDVRPHVVYAKFECPSCGNIINIIQTEQK
;
A
#
# COMPACT_ATOMS: atom_id res chain seq x y z
N LEU A 1 -26.31 -5.41 -15.72
CA LEU A 1 -25.35 -4.37 -15.26
C LEU A 1 -26.00 -3.60 -14.12
N LEU A 2 -25.51 -3.79 -12.88
CA LEU A 2 -25.89 -2.97 -11.73
C LEU A 2 -25.47 -1.52 -12.03
N GLN A 3 -26.45 -0.65 -12.27
CA GLN A 3 -26.21 0.76 -12.49
C GLN A 3 -26.22 1.44 -11.11
N PHE A 4 -25.08 2.01 -10.74
CA PHE A 4 -24.84 2.70 -9.48
C PHE A 4 -25.90 3.78 -9.24
N LEU A 5 -26.54 3.75 -8.07
CA LEU A 5 -27.21 4.92 -7.52
C LEU A 5 -26.16 5.71 -6.73
N GLU A 6 -25.87 6.94 -7.16
CA GLU A 6 -25.00 7.83 -6.37
C GLU A 6 -25.68 8.18 -5.03
N PRO A 7 -24.93 8.21 -3.91
CA PRO A 7 -25.47 8.47 -2.57
C PRO A 7 -26.28 9.77 -2.45
N ASN A 8 -26.01 10.75 -3.32
CA ASN A 8 -26.69 12.05 -3.31
C ASN A 8 -28.18 11.97 -3.69
N SER A 9 -28.65 10.85 -4.24
CA SER A 9 -30.07 10.63 -4.53
C SER A 9 -30.88 10.10 -3.33
N ILE A 10 -30.23 9.77 -2.21
CA ILE A 10 -30.86 9.20 -1.00
C ILE A 10 -31.32 10.30 -0.01
N VAL A 11 -30.86 11.54 -0.19
CA VAL A 11 -30.95 12.59 0.86
C VAL A 11 -32.36 13.21 1.02
N ASN A 12 -33.32 12.97 0.12
CA ASN A 12 -34.64 13.63 0.20
C ASN A 12 -35.84 12.76 0.59
N VAL A 13 -35.64 11.50 0.98
CA VAL A 13 -36.80 10.64 1.32
C VAL A 13 -37.12 10.62 2.83
N SER A 14 -36.21 11.03 3.72
CA SER A 14 -36.39 10.80 5.16
C SER A 14 -36.90 11.96 6.01
N LYS A 15 -37.03 13.19 5.50
CA LYS A 15 -37.38 14.32 6.38
C LYS A 15 -38.87 14.52 6.67
N ASN A 16 -39.80 13.85 5.98
CA ASN A 16 -41.23 14.18 6.13
C ASN A 16 -42.22 13.01 6.23
N THR A 17 -41.78 11.75 6.34
CA THR A 17 -42.70 10.61 6.18
C THR A 17 -42.78 9.65 7.36
N GLY A 18 -41.91 9.75 8.38
CA GLY A 18 -42.05 8.94 9.60
C GLY A 18 -42.11 7.42 9.36
N ILE A 19 -41.44 6.92 8.32
CA ILE A 19 -41.51 5.50 7.93
C ILE A 19 -40.44 4.70 8.67
N LEU A 20 -40.88 3.71 9.45
CA LEU A 20 -40.05 2.68 10.08
C LEU A 20 -39.42 1.76 9.01
N LEU A 21 -38.09 1.69 9.05
CA LEU A 21 -37.03 0.91 8.35
C LEU A 21 -37.30 -0.35 7.47
N ASN A 22 -38.50 -0.71 7.03
CA ASN A 22 -38.75 -1.98 6.31
C ASN A 22 -39.21 -1.91 4.85
N THR A 23 -39.12 -0.75 4.18
CA THR A 23 -39.47 -0.65 2.76
C THR A 23 -38.39 0.07 1.96
N VAL A 24 -37.47 -0.71 1.37
CA VAL A 24 -36.57 -0.23 0.32
C VAL A 24 -37.33 -0.25 -0.99
N SER A 25 -37.65 0.94 -1.53
CA SER A 25 -38.28 1.09 -2.85
C SER A 25 -37.23 0.85 -3.95
N ILE A 26 -37.19 -0.36 -4.51
CA ILE A 26 -36.30 -0.70 -5.63
C ILE A 26 -37.00 -0.36 -6.95
N ILE A 27 -36.52 0.66 -7.67
CA ILE A 27 -36.97 0.95 -9.04
C ILE A 27 -36.17 0.06 -10.00
N VAL A 28 -36.82 -0.98 -10.54
CA VAL A 28 -36.19 -1.93 -11.47
C VAL A 28 -36.38 -1.44 -12.91
N TYR A 29 -35.31 -0.93 -13.54
CA TYR A 29 -35.31 -0.65 -14.98
C TYR A 29 -35.08 -1.96 -15.75
N LYS A 30 -36.06 -2.33 -16.59
CA LYS A 30 -36.03 -3.55 -17.42
C LYS A 30 -35.03 -3.37 -18.56
N LYS A 31 -33.75 -3.69 -18.33
CA LYS A 31 -32.70 -3.61 -19.36
C LYS A 31 -32.40 -4.95 -20.06
N ASP A 32 -32.71 -6.09 -19.44
CA ASP A 32 -32.55 -7.44 -20.02
C ASP A 32 -33.54 -8.46 -19.43
N ARG A 33 -33.93 -9.49 -20.20
CA ARG A 33 -34.89 -10.53 -19.76
C ARG A 33 -34.30 -11.56 -18.79
N ASP A 34 -32.99 -11.81 -18.87
CA ASP A 34 -32.36 -12.92 -18.15
C ASP A 34 -31.71 -12.51 -16.82
N SER A 35 -31.39 -11.23 -16.63
CA SER A 35 -30.69 -10.71 -15.44
C SER A 35 -31.60 -9.96 -14.45
N CYS A 36 -32.86 -10.39 -14.29
CA CYS A 36 -33.77 -9.72 -13.37
C CYS A 36 -33.64 -10.24 -11.92
N LEU A 37 -33.82 -9.36 -10.94
CA LEU A 37 -33.74 -9.66 -9.50
C LEU A 37 -34.72 -10.78 -9.09
N LEU A 38 -35.79 -10.98 -9.86
CA LEU A 38 -36.76 -12.08 -9.72
C LEU A 38 -36.16 -13.43 -10.12
N ASN A 39 -35.47 -13.52 -11.26
CA ASN A 39 -34.81 -14.76 -11.73
C ASN A 39 -33.68 -15.20 -10.78
N GLN A 40 -33.05 -14.24 -10.08
CA GLN A 40 -32.02 -14.51 -9.08
C GLN A 40 -32.59 -14.84 -7.69
N SER A 41 -33.92 -14.81 -7.55
CA SER A 41 -34.66 -15.02 -6.29
C SER A 41 -34.26 -14.03 -5.18
N LEU A 42 -33.85 -12.82 -5.54
CA LEU A 42 -33.50 -11.75 -4.59
C LEU A 42 -34.73 -10.97 -4.13
N ILE A 43 -35.81 -10.98 -4.93
CA ILE A 43 -37.10 -10.40 -4.61
C ILE A 43 -38.23 -11.40 -4.97
N GLU A 44 -39.33 -11.35 -4.22
CA GLU A 44 -40.53 -12.18 -4.37
C GLU A 44 -41.74 -11.29 -4.67
N LEU A 45 -42.65 -11.71 -5.57
CA LEU A 45 -43.90 -11.01 -5.84
C LEU A 45 -44.90 -11.30 -4.70
N VAL A 46 -45.45 -10.26 -4.08
CA VAL A 46 -46.38 -10.36 -2.95
C VAL A 46 -47.83 -10.18 -3.41
N GLU A 47 -48.13 -9.11 -4.15
CA GLU A 47 -49.49 -8.79 -4.60
C GLU A 47 -49.49 -8.12 -5.98
N VAL A 48 -50.56 -8.31 -6.75
CA VAL A 48 -50.83 -7.58 -7.99
C VAL A 48 -52.07 -6.71 -7.73
N LYS A 49 -51.88 -5.39 -7.67
CA LYS A 49 -52.95 -4.40 -7.47
C LYS A 49 -53.04 -3.49 -8.67
N ASP A 50 -54.20 -3.44 -9.32
CA ASP A 50 -54.61 -2.44 -10.31
C ASP A 50 -53.47 -1.99 -11.27
N LYS A 51 -52.86 -2.96 -11.97
CA LYS A 51 -51.75 -2.81 -12.94
C LYS A 51 -50.35 -2.59 -12.36
N SER A 52 -50.16 -2.77 -11.06
CA SER A 52 -48.85 -2.70 -10.39
C SER A 52 -48.53 -4.00 -9.63
N ASN A 53 -47.26 -4.41 -9.70
CA ASN A 53 -46.74 -5.57 -9.01
C ASN A 53 -46.00 -5.11 -7.74
N LEU A 54 -46.39 -5.63 -6.59
CA LEU A 54 -45.72 -5.40 -5.31
C LEU A 54 -44.69 -6.51 -5.06
N TYR A 55 -43.46 -6.14 -4.74
CA TYR A 55 -42.37 -7.08 -4.47
C TYR A 55 -41.82 -6.91 -3.05
N LYS A 56 -41.40 -8.01 -2.43
CA LYS A 56 -40.68 -8.06 -1.15
C LYS A 56 -39.27 -8.61 -1.38
N ILE A 57 -38.31 -8.17 -0.56
CA ILE A 57 -36.94 -8.70 -0.61
C ILE A 57 -36.93 -10.05 0.11
N THR A 58 -36.36 -11.06 -0.54
CA THR A 58 -36.19 -12.39 0.07
C THR A 58 -35.02 -12.38 1.05
N GLU A 59 -34.91 -13.37 1.93
CA GLU A 59 -33.72 -13.50 2.80
C GLU A 59 -32.41 -13.57 2.00
N LYS A 60 -32.45 -14.19 0.80
CA LYS A 60 -31.32 -14.22 -0.13
C LYS A 60 -30.99 -12.82 -0.66
N GLY A 61 -32.01 -12.02 -0.98
CA GLY A 61 -31.88 -10.62 -1.33
C GLY A 61 -31.25 -9.78 -0.22
N ILE A 62 -31.67 -9.97 1.02
CA ILE A 62 -31.11 -9.28 2.20
C ILE A 62 -29.63 -9.65 2.37
N LYS A 63 -29.28 -10.94 2.33
CA LYS A 63 -27.88 -11.40 2.40
C LYS A 63 -27.03 -10.82 1.26
N HIS A 64 -27.60 -10.73 0.06
CA HIS A 64 -26.92 -10.13 -1.09
C HIS A 64 -26.68 -8.63 -0.90
N LEU A 65 -27.68 -7.89 -0.40
CA LEU A 65 -27.54 -6.47 -0.07
C LEU A 65 -26.54 -6.24 1.05
N GLN A 66 -26.54 -7.08 2.10
CA GLN A 66 -25.54 -7.05 3.17
C GLN A 66 -24.13 -7.27 2.62
N THR A 67 -23.93 -8.27 1.77
CA THR A 67 -22.63 -8.53 1.13
C THR A 67 -22.14 -7.33 0.31
N ILE A 68 -23.04 -6.68 -0.45
CA ILE A 68 -22.71 -5.47 -1.21
C ILE A 68 -22.33 -4.33 -0.27
N TYR A 69 -23.11 -4.11 0.78
CA TYR A 69 -22.84 -3.08 1.78
C TYR A 69 -21.48 -3.30 2.46
N ASP A 70 -21.18 -4.51 2.92
CA ASP A 70 -19.91 -4.87 3.55
C ASP A 70 -18.73 -4.65 2.57
N SER A 71 -18.88 -5.05 1.31
CA SER A 71 -17.85 -4.84 0.29
C SER A 71 -17.61 -3.35 -0.01
N TYR A 72 -18.64 -2.51 0.17
CA TYR A 72 -18.52 -1.06 0.01
C TYR A 72 -17.80 -0.45 1.21
N GLN A 73 -18.17 -0.83 2.43
CA GLN A 73 -17.49 -0.39 3.65
C GLN A 73 -16.00 -0.76 3.62
N GLN A 74 -15.67 -2.02 3.28
CA GLN A 74 -14.28 -2.47 3.16
C GLN A 74 -13.48 -1.65 2.12
N LYS A 75 -14.10 -1.30 0.99
CA LYS A 75 -13.44 -0.45 -0.02
C LYS A 75 -13.17 0.95 0.50
N GLN A 76 -14.10 1.52 1.28
CA GLN A 76 -13.92 2.84 1.89
C GLN A 76 -12.78 2.81 2.91
N GLU A 77 -12.78 1.85 3.83
CA GLU A 77 -11.72 1.68 4.83
C GLU A 77 -10.34 1.48 4.17
N GLN A 78 -10.28 0.67 3.11
CA GLN A 78 -9.04 0.45 2.36
C GLN A 78 -8.54 1.75 1.71
N GLN A 79 -9.44 2.56 1.13
CA GLN A 79 -9.07 3.84 0.54
C GLN A 79 -8.55 4.83 1.57
N GLU A 80 -9.18 4.91 2.73
CA GLU A 80 -8.74 5.75 3.84
C GLU A 80 -7.36 5.31 4.36
N LYS A 81 -7.13 4.01 4.52
CA LYS A 81 -5.83 3.46 4.92
C LYS A 81 -4.72 3.81 3.93
N ILE A 82 -4.99 3.63 2.63
CA ILE A 82 -4.05 4.00 1.56
C ILE A 82 -3.73 5.51 1.61
N ALA A 83 -4.74 6.35 1.78
CA ALA A 83 -4.55 7.80 1.86
C ALA A 83 -3.69 8.19 3.07
N TYR A 84 -3.89 7.55 4.23
CA TYR A 84 -3.09 7.77 5.43
C TYR A 84 -1.63 7.34 5.23
N GLU A 85 -1.39 6.13 4.70
CA GLU A 85 -0.04 5.60 4.42
C GLU A 85 0.73 6.50 3.43
N HIS A 86 0.05 7.03 2.41
CA HIS A 86 0.65 7.99 1.48
C HIS A 86 1.03 9.31 2.15
N LEU A 87 0.17 9.82 3.04
CA LEU A 87 0.46 11.05 3.79
C LEU A 87 1.67 10.88 4.71
N GLU A 88 1.72 9.78 5.46
CA GLU A 88 2.85 9.45 6.34
C GLU A 88 4.15 9.31 5.54
N THR A 89 4.10 8.58 4.42
CA THR A 89 5.27 8.42 3.53
C THR A 89 5.80 9.76 3.04
N LYS A 90 4.91 10.68 2.65
CA LYS A 90 5.30 12.01 2.20
C LYS A 90 5.96 12.82 3.32
N GLN A 91 5.42 12.76 4.53
CA GLN A 91 6.00 13.44 5.69
C GLN A 91 7.40 12.93 6.02
N VAL A 92 7.62 11.61 5.94
CA VAL A 92 8.94 11.02 6.17
C VAL A 92 9.96 11.48 5.11
N ILE A 93 9.55 11.50 3.83
CA ILE A 93 10.39 12.02 2.74
C ILE A 93 10.75 13.48 2.95
N GLU A 94 9.78 14.32 3.36
CA GLU A 94 10.02 15.73 3.67
C GLU A 94 11.01 15.90 4.84
N LYS A 95 10.90 15.08 5.90
CA LYS A 95 11.88 15.09 7.01
C LYS A 95 13.28 14.69 6.56
N PHE A 96 13.43 13.72 5.65
CA PHE A 96 14.74 13.39 5.10
C PHE A 96 15.28 14.50 4.19
N LYS A 97 14.41 15.16 3.42
CA LYS A 97 14.81 16.31 2.62
C LYS A 97 15.40 17.42 3.49
N THR A 98 14.72 17.81 4.58
CA THR A 98 15.24 18.83 5.50
C THR A 98 16.56 18.39 6.14
N PHE A 99 16.68 17.10 6.50
CA PHE A 99 17.93 16.56 7.05
C PHE A 99 19.13 16.75 6.10
N PHE A 100 18.94 16.54 4.80
CA PHE A 100 20.00 16.73 3.81
C PHE A 100 20.27 18.21 3.50
N GLU A 101 19.24 19.06 3.51
CA GLU A 101 19.40 20.52 3.38
C GLU A 101 20.25 21.10 4.52
N ASP A 102 20.04 20.59 5.74
CA ASP A 102 20.82 21.00 6.92
C ASP A 102 22.27 20.47 6.91
N ARG A 103 22.58 19.49 6.05
CA ARG A 103 23.86 18.77 6.02
C ARG A 103 24.47 18.66 4.62
N LEU A 104 24.62 19.80 3.96
CA LEU A 104 25.23 19.89 2.63
C LEU A 104 26.65 19.30 2.57
N GLU A 105 27.37 19.24 3.70
CA GLU A 105 28.69 18.60 3.79
C GLU A 105 28.67 17.08 3.57
N LEU A 106 27.50 16.44 3.66
CA LEU A 106 27.35 15.03 3.29
C LEU A 106 27.26 14.87 1.78
N LEU A 107 26.67 15.85 1.09
CA LEU A 107 26.48 15.84 -0.36
C LEU A 107 27.79 16.04 -1.11
N SER A 108 28.70 16.84 -0.57
CA SER A 108 30.03 17.06 -1.17
C SER A 108 30.94 15.83 -1.18
N LYS A 109 30.55 14.75 -0.50
CA LYS A 109 31.29 13.47 -0.48
C LYS A 109 30.86 12.53 -1.60
N ILE A 110 29.81 12.89 -2.35
CA ILE A 110 29.34 12.14 -3.51
C ILE A 110 30.32 12.40 -4.66
N ASN A 111 30.85 11.31 -5.23
CA ASN A 111 31.70 11.36 -6.41
C ASN A 111 31.13 10.44 -7.50
N ASP A 112 31.42 10.73 -8.77
CA ASP A 112 30.94 9.94 -9.91
C ASP A 112 31.30 8.45 -9.83
N GLU A 113 32.41 8.11 -9.17
CA GLU A 113 32.85 6.72 -8.97
C GLU A 113 32.08 6.00 -7.85
N ASN A 114 31.53 6.75 -6.88
CA ASN A 114 30.87 6.22 -5.69
C ASN A 114 29.44 6.73 -5.60
N LYS A 115 28.49 5.97 -6.14
CA LYS A 115 27.05 6.22 -6.03
C LYS A 115 26.49 5.85 -4.64
N PHE A 116 27.18 6.26 -3.57
CA PHE A 116 26.69 6.05 -2.21
C PHE A 116 27.12 7.16 -1.26
N ILE A 117 26.31 7.40 -0.23
CA ILE A 117 26.60 8.31 0.88
C ILE A 117 26.63 7.50 2.18
N ILE A 118 27.54 7.88 3.06
CA ILE A 118 27.64 7.30 4.40
C ILE A 118 27.10 8.30 5.41
N ILE A 119 26.12 7.86 6.22
CA ILE A 119 25.46 8.65 7.26
C ILE A 119 25.65 7.98 8.61
N ASP A 120 25.98 8.76 9.65
CA ASP A 120 25.98 8.24 11.02
C ASP A 120 24.54 8.16 11.54
N PHE A 121 24.17 7.00 12.10
CA PHE A 121 22.85 6.81 12.71
C PHE A 121 22.52 7.85 13.78
N LYS A 122 23.54 8.36 14.50
CA LYS A 122 23.34 9.43 15.48
C LYS A 122 22.80 10.70 14.86
N ASP A 123 23.27 11.06 13.67
CA ASP A 123 22.84 12.29 13.00
C ASP A 123 21.35 12.23 12.65
N ILE A 124 20.87 11.03 12.28
CA ILE A 124 19.45 10.77 11.99
C ILE A 124 18.63 10.93 13.28
N ILE A 125 19.05 10.31 14.38
CA ILE A 125 18.36 10.44 15.68
C ILE A 125 18.32 11.89 16.17
N PHE A 126 19.43 12.61 16.05
CA PHE A 126 19.51 14.00 16.50
C PHE A 126 18.58 14.92 15.71
N HIS A 127 18.38 14.65 14.42
CA HIS A 127 17.42 15.37 13.60
C HIS A 127 15.97 14.95 13.92
N SER A 128 15.70 13.65 13.98
CA SER A 128 14.38 13.12 14.32
C SER A 128 14.48 11.73 14.95
N PRO A 129 14.11 11.58 16.24
CA PRO A 129 14.08 10.27 16.91
C PRO A 129 13.17 9.26 16.21
N GLU A 130 12.04 9.74 15.67
CA GLU A 130 11.05 8.94 14.94
C GLU A 130 11.66 8.28 13.68
N LEU A 131 12.49 9.02 12.93
CA LEU A 131 13.20 8.46 11.77
C LEU A 131 14.18 7.37 12.20
N GLY A 132 14.83 7.55 13.35
CA GLY A 132 15.73 6.55 13.92
C GLY A 132 15.01 5.25 14.27
N GLU A 133 13.82 5.34 14.89
CA GLU A 133 12.99 4.18 15.20
C GLU A 133 12.48 3.47 13.95
N GLN A 134 11.92 4.23 12.99
CA GLN A 134 11.48 3.68 11.70
C GLN A 134 12.62 2.99 10.95
N LEU A 135 13.84 3.54 11.02
CA LEU A 135 15.00 2.96 10.37
C LEU A 135 15.43 1.63 11.01
N LEU A 136 15.28 1.47 12.32
CA LEU A 136 15.57 0.21 13.01
C LEU A 136 14.51 -0.86 12.72
N ASP A 137 13.24 -0.45 12.64
CA ASP A 137 12.10 -1.35 12.47
C ASP A 137 11.88 -1.79 11.03
N SER A 138 12.03 -0.87 10.07
CA SER A 138 11.79 -1.08 8.64
C SER A 138 12.88 -0.39 7.80
N PRO A 139 14.13 -0.90 7.82
CA PRO A 139 15.26 -0.27 7.13
C PRO A 139 15.06 -0.15 5.62
N ASP A 140 14.55 -1.20 4.95
CA ASP A 140 14.42 -1.20 3.49
C ASP A 140 13.50 -0.07 3.00
N GLU A 141 12.35 0.10 3.66
CA GLU A 141 11.42 1.17 3.33
C GLU A 141 11.96 2.55 3.72
N THR A 142 12.59 2.65 4.89
CA THR A 142 13.08 3.92 5.42
C THR A 142 14.27 4.45 4.63
N ILE A 143 15.20 3.57 4.24
CA ILE A 143 16.33 3.92 3.37
C ILE A 143 15.81 4.39 2.02
N LYS A 144 14.82 3.69 1.44
CA LYS A 144 14.22 4.11 0.18
C LYS A 144 13.54 5.48 0.28
N LYS A 145 12.83 5.77 1.38
CA LYS A 145 12.26 7.10 1.64
C LYS A 145 13.36 8.16 1.78
N ALA A 146 14.49 7.83 2.40
CA ALA A 146 15.64 8.73 2.49
C ALA A 146 16.29 8.99 1.12
N GLU A 147 16.43 7.97 0.27
CA GLU A 147 16.95 8.10 -1.11
C GLU A 147 16.03 8.98 -1.96
N LEU A 148 14.71 8.83 -1.83
CA LEU A 148 13.73 9.71 -2.48
C LEU A 148 13.80 11.15 -1.96
N GLY A 149 14.03 11.33 -0.65
CA GLY A 149 14.24 12.65 -0.04
C GLY A 149 15.48 13.35 -0.59
N LEU A 150 16.55 12.59 -0.83
CA LEU A 150 17.78 13.06 -1.45
C LEU A 150 17.59 13.39 -2.94
N GLU A 151 16.95 12.50 -3.71
CA GLU A 151 16.63 12.73 -5.13
C GLU A 151 15.75 13.97 -5.32
N SER A 152 14.89 14.28 -4.34
CA SER A 152 14.04 15.48 -4.34
C SER A 152 14.81 16.81 -4.22
N LEU A 153 16.10 16.80 -3.87
CA LEU A 153 16.93 17.99 -3.82
C LEU A 153 17.48 18.38 -5.19
N SER A 154 17.94 17.39 -5.96
CA SER A 154 18.54 17.59 -7.28
C SER A 154 18.56 16.29 -8.06
N GLU A 155 18.35 16.37 -9.38
CA GLU A 155 18.43 15.20 -10.29
C GLU A 155 19.82 14.55 -10.29
N GLU A 156 20.87 15.29 -9.90
CA GLU A 156 22.23 14.78 -9.81
C GLU A 156 22.38 13.70 -8.73
N TYR A 157 21.46 13.66 -7.75
CA TYR A 157 21.47 12.68 -6.67
C TYR A 157 20.64 11.43 -6.94
N LYS A 158 20.19 11.26 -8.18
CA LYS A 158 19.46 10.08 -8.59
C LYS A 158 20.32 8.82 -8.52
N ASP A 159 19.71 7.71 -8.09
CA ASP A 159 20.32 6.39 -7.94
C ASP A 159 21.51 6.35 -6.94
N ILE A 160 21.58 7.30 -6.01
CA ILE A 160 22.56 7.28 -4.92
C ILE A 160 22.05 6.44 -3.76
N GLN A 161 22.88 5.48 -3.34
CA GLN A 161 22.56 4.58 -2.23
C GLN A 161 22.93 5.18 -0.87
N ILE A 162 22.09 5.01 0.13
CA ILE A 162 22.39 5.46 1.50
C ILE A 162 22.92 4.29 2.34
N ARG A 163 24.05 4.50 3.00
CA ARG A 163 24.67 3.54 3.93
C ARG A 163 24.73 4.14 5.33
N ILE A 164 24.29 3.36 6.31
CA ILE A 164 24.23 3.80 7.70
C ILE A 164 25.38 3.17 8.50
N LEU A 165 26.08 4.01 9.25
CA LEU A 165 27.11 3.59 10.21
C LEU A 165 26.67 3.83 11.65
N ASN A 166 27.42 3.22 12.58
CA ASN A 166 27.30 3.47 14.01
C ASN A 166 25.92 3.17 14.63
N ILE A 167 25.27 2.11 14.14
CA ILE A 167 24.05 1.52 14.73
C ILE A 167 24.25 1.31 16.25
N PRO A 168 23.24 1.61 17.08
CA PRO A 168 23.32 1.56 18.52
C PRO A 168 23.68 0.18 19.04
N LYS A 169 24.34 0.14 20.20
CA LYS A 169 24.81 -1.12 20.81
C LYS A 169 23.66 -2.03 21.24
N THR A 170 22.45 -1.49 21.45
CA THR A 170 21.24 -2.25 21.75
C THR A 170 20.85 -3.19 20.62
N GLU A 171 21.09 -2.80 19.36
CA GLU A 171 20.81 -3.64 18.19
C GLU A 171 22.02 -4.49 17.78
N LYS A 172 22.98 -4.71 18.70
CA LYS A 172 24.12 -5.59 18.48
C LYS A 172 23.76 -7.01 18.88
N TYR A 173 23.78 -7.92 17.91
CA TYR A 173 23.53 -9.34 18.11
C TYR A 173 24.75 -10.17 17.72
N SER A 174 25.01 -11.24 18.46
CA SER A 174 25.88 -12.33 18.00
C SER A 174 25.11 -13.23 17.03
N ILE A 175 25.83 -13.96 16.18
CA ILE A 175 25.23 -14.87 15.18
C ILE A 175 24.26 -15.87 15.84
N GLY A 176 24.58 -16.34 17.05
CA GLY A 176 23.74 -17.27 17.81
C GLY A 176 22.48 -16.66 18.44
N GLU A 177 22.33 -15.34 18.48
CA GLU A 177 21.19 -14.63 19.08
C GLU A 177 20.12 -14.21 18.06
N ILE A 178 20.42 -14.26 16.76
CA ILE A 178 19.50 -13.87 15.70
C ILE A 178 18.32 -14.86 15.67
N ARG A 179 17.09 -14.33 15.74
CA ARG A 179 15.83 -15.11 15.75
C ARG A 179 14.83 -14.51 14.75
N HIS A 180 13.68 -15.17 14.60
CA HIS A 180 12.59 -14.71 13.74
C HIS A 180 12.18 -13.24 14.00
N LYS A 181 12.23 -12.77 15.25
CA LYS A 181 11.92 -11.38 15.64
C LYS A 181 12.84 -10.33 15.03
N ASN A 182 14.01 -10.74 14.52
CA ASN A 182 14.99 -9.85 13.89
C ASN A 182 14.82 -9.76 12.37
N ILE A 183 13.90 -10.53 11.79
CA ILE A 183 13.63 -10.49 10.35
C ILE A 183 13.06 -9.11 9.99
N GLY A 184 13.61 -8.52 8.93
CA GLY A 184 13.18 -7.21 8.46
C GLY A 184 13.62 -6.04 9.33
N LYS A 185 14.44 -6.26 10.37
CA LYS A 185 14.97 -5.19 11.25
C LYS A 185 16.43 -4.88 10.96
N LEU A 186 16.85 -3.64 11.24
CA LEU A 186 18.24 -3.24 11.10
C LEU A 186 19.05 -3.74 12.30
N ILE A 187 19.88 -4.75 12.08
CA ILE A 187 20.72 -5.34 13.12
C ILE A 187 22.21 -5.15 12.86
N LYS A 188 22.98 -5.07 13.93
CA LYS A 188 24.44 -5.07 13.90
C LYS A 188 24.98 -6.42 14.33
N VAL A 189 25.66 -7.11 13.42
CA VAL A 189 26.30 -8.40 13.71
C VAL A 189 27.80 -8.22 13.85
N VAL A 190 28.40 -8.87 14.85
CA VAL A 190 29.87 -8.93 15.00
C VAL A 190 30.32 -10.37 14.90
N GLY A 191 31.28 -10.61 14.01
CA GLY A 191 31.85 -11.93 13.77
C GLY A 191 33.15 -11.82 12.95
N SER A 192 33.78 -12.98 12.73
CA SER A 192 34.94 -13.11 11.85
C SER A 192 34.52 -13.77 10.55
N VAL A 193 35.05 -13.31 9.43
CA VAL A 193 34.79 -13.89 8.12
C VAL A 193 35.68 -15.12 7.93
N VAL A 194 35.08 -16.30 7.78
CA VAL A 194 35.80 -17.59 7.64
C VAL A 194 36.10 -17.91 6.18
N SER A 195 35.15 -17.62 5.29
CA SER A 195 35.27 -17.90 3.86
C SER A 195 34.54 -16.84 3.05
N LEU A 196 35.08 -16.52 1.88
CA LEU A 196 34.44 -15.66 0.89
C LEU A 196 34.03 -16.53 -0.30
N SER A 197 32.83 -16.34 -0.81
CA SER A 197 32.39 -16.98 -2.06
C SER A 197 32.92 -16.19 -3.26
N ASP A 198 33.13 -16.89 -4.38
CA ASP A 198 33.45 -16.23 -5.64
C ASP A 198 32.30 -15.31 -6.10
N VAL A 199 32.66 -14.20 -6.75
CA VAL A 199 31.70 -13.24 -7.30
C VAL A 199 31.06 -13.84 -8.54
N ARG A 200 29.71 -13.92 -8.56
CA ARG A 200 28.93 -14.40 -9.71
C ARG A 200 27.97 -13.30 -10.17
N PRO A 201 27.81 -13.09 -11.49
CA PRO A 201 26.81 -12.15 -11.99
C PRO A 201 25.39 -12.66 -11.70
N HIS A 202 24.49 -11.75 -11.34
CA HIS A 202 23.08 -12.06 -11.07
C HIS A 202 22.16 -11.29 -12.02
N VAL A 203 21.07 -11.95 -12.43
CA VAL A 203 20.06 -11.36 -13.31
C VAL A 203 19.14 -10.45 -12.48
N VAL A 204 19.25 -9.14 -12.67
CA VAL A 204 18.38 -8.14 -12.02
C VAL A 204 17.06 -7.97 -12.76
N TYR A 205 17.09 -8.20 -14.08
CA TYR A 205 15.97 -7.96 -14.96
C TYR A 205 15.91 -9.00 -16.06
N ALA A 206 14.74 -9.61 -16.23
CA ALA A 206 14.48 -10.60 -17.25
C ALA A 206 13.38 -10.12 -18.20
N LYS A 207 13.63 -10.20 -19.50
CA LYS A 207 12.62 -10.01 -20.55
C LYS A 207 12.18 -11.38 -21.05
N PHE A 208 10.89 -11.64 -20.97
CA PHE A 208 10.28 -12.85 -21.50
C PHE A 208 9.48 -12.49 -22.75
N GLU A 209 9.65 -13.25 -23.82
CA GLU A 209 8.85 -13.11 -25.03
C GLU A 209 7.78 -14.20 -25.07
N CYS A 210 6.51 -13.82 -25.21
CA CYS A 210 5.43 -14.78 -25.40
C CYS A 210 5.50 -15.37 -26.81
N PRO A 211 5.74 -16.69 -26.97
CA PRO A 211 5.94 -17.30 -28.30
C PRO A 211 4.69 -17.26 -29.19
N SER A 212 3.51 -17.09 -28.61
CA SER A 212 2.24 -17.08 -29.36
C SER A 212 1.85 -15.72 -29.94
N CYS A 213 2.23 -14.62 -29.28
CA CYS A 213 1.79 -13.27 -29.67
C CYS A 213 2.91 -12.23 -29.76
N GLY A 214 4.16 -12.59 -29.44
CA GLY A 214 5.32 -11.69 -29.47
C GLY A 214 5.33 -10.62 -28.37
N ASN A 215 4.43 -10.70 -27.39
CA ASN A 215 4.40 -9.74 -26.28
C ASN A 215 5.64 -9.88 -25.38
N ILE A 216 6.32 -8.77 -25.10
CA ILE A 216 7.50 -8.72 -24.21
C ILE A 216 7.05 -8.40 -22.79
N ILE A 217 7.34 -9.30 -21.87
CA ILE A 217 7.03 -9.20 -20.44
C ILE A 217 8.34 -8.92 -19.70
N ASN A 218 8.37 -7.78 -19.03
CA ASN A 218 9.52 -7.30 -18.28
C ASN A 218 9.33 -7.62 -16.80
N ILE A 219 10.22 -8.43 -16.21
CA ILE A 219 10.12 -8.85 -14.82
C ILE A 219 11.40 -8.45 -14.09
N ILE A 220 11.25 -7.58 -13.08
CA ILE A 220 12.31 -7.24 -12.13
C ILE A 220 12.44 -8.39 -11.14
N GLN A 221 13.65 -8.91 -10.96
CA GLN A 221 13.92 -9.98 -10.00
C GLN A 221 14.33 -9.36 -8.67
N THR A 222 13.43 -9.39 -7.69
CA THR A 222 13.64 -8.82 -6.34
C THR A 222 14.12 -9.83 -5.32
N GLU A 223 13.92 -11.13 -5.55
CA GLU A 223 14.29 -12.19 -4.60
C GLU A 223 15.65 -12.81 -4.94
N GLN A 224 16.50 -12.92 -3.92
CA GLN A 224 17.74 -13.69 -3.96
C GLN A 224 17.44 -15.10 -3.43
N LYS A 225 17.89 -16.13 -4.14
CA LYS A 225 17.82 -17.53 -3.69
C LYS A 225 19.22 -18.12 -3.63
#